data_AF-A0A2W0AZC0-F1
#
_entry.id   AF-A0A2W0AZC0-F1
#
_cell.length_a   1.000
_cell.length_b   1.000
_cell.length_c   1.000
_cell.angle_alpha   90.00
_cell.angle_beta   90.00
_cell.angle_gamma   90.00
#
_symmetry.space_group_name_H-M   'P 1'
#
loop_
_entity.id
_entity.type
_entity.pdbx_description
1 polymer ?
#
loop_
_entity_poly.entity_id
_entity_poly.type
_entity_poly.pdbx_seq_one_letter_code
_entity_poly.pdbx_strand_id
1 'polypeptide(L)'
;LEPTSKSIRIRYSGGKRTVIDGPFTESKELIAGYTLIQVKSREEGLEWAKRFPAPFGDGKNGEIEVRQLFGLEDFGPSVAVERFRELEKQLPSKRK
;
A
#
# COMPACT_ATOMS: atom_id res chain seq x y z
N LEU A 1 -6.64 -5.27 -2.73
CA LEU A 1 -6.12 -3.90 -2.92
C LEU A 1 -7.10 -3.14 -3.78
N GLU A 2 -7.37 -1.88 -3.46
CA GLU A 2 -8.15 -0.95 -4.29
C GLU A 2 -7.54 -0.84 -5.71
N PRO A 3 -8.32 -0.54 -6.77
CA PRO A 3 -7.85 -0.45 -8.14
C PRO A 3 -6.70 0.54 -8.34
N THR A 4 -5.90 0.34 -9.40
CA THR A 4 -4.78 1.23 -9.73
C THR A 4 -5.22 2.65 -10.05
N SER A 5 -6.48 2.88 -10.43
CA SER A 5 -7.04 4.23 -10.59
C SER A 5 -7.14 5.03 -9.28
N LYS A 6 -7.07 4.37 -8.12
CA LYS A 6 -7.05 5.03 -6.81
C LYS A 6 -5.66 5.04 -6.16
N SER A 7 -4.66 4.44 -6.81
CA SER A 7 -3.31 4.31 -6.26
C SER A 7 -2.46 5.54 -6.52
N ILE A 8 -1.40 5.68 -5.72
CA ILE A 8 -0.38 6.72 -5.89
C ILE A 8 0.95 6.01 -6.08
N ARG A 9 1.81 6.57 -6.92
CA ARG A 9 3.14 6.04 -7.20
C ARG A 9 4.20 7.06 -6.85
N ILE A 10 5.22 6.60 -6.14
CA ILE A 10 6.44 7.36 -5.90
C ILE A 10 7.48 6.83 -6.87
N ARG A 11 7.85 7.68 -7.83
CA ARG A 11 8.89 7.40 -8.81
C ARG A 11 10.22 7.96 -8.35
N TYR A 12 11.22 7.10 -8.31
CA TYR A 12 12.62 7.42 -8.06
C TYR A 12 13.34 7.43 -9.40
N SER A 13 13.94 8.57 -9.77
CA SER A 13 14.76 8.66 -10.99
C SER A 13 15.74 9.82 -10.88
N GLY A 14 16.99 9.60 -11.32
CA GLY A 14 18.03 10.64 -11.31
C GLY A 14 18.27 11.26 -9.93
N GLY A 15 18.14 10.46 -8.86
CA GLY A 15 18.25 10.93 -7.47
C GLY A 15 17.08 11.77 -6.95
N LYS A 16 16.01 11.92 -7.73
CA LYS A 16 14.80 12.67 -7.36
C LYS A 16 13.62 11.75 -7.10
N ARG A 17 12.66 12.23 -6.30
CA ARG A 17 11.40 11.55 -5.99
C ARG A 17 10.24 12.38 -6.54
N THR A 18 9.33 11.73 -7.26
CA THR A 18 8.13 12.36 -7.82
C THR A 18 6.89 11.56 -7.44
N VAL A 19 5.82 12.24 -7.05
CA VAL A 19 4.52 11.62 -6.74
C VAL A 19 3.65 11.69 -7.99
N ILE A 20 3.04 10.58 -8.37
CA ILE A 20 2.22 10.43 -9.58
C ILE A 20 0.93 9.71 -9.18
N ASP A 21 -0.22 10.29 -9.50
CA ASP A 21 -1.52 9.62 -9.32
C ASP A 21 -1.76 8.61 -10.46
N GLY A 22 -2.46 7.51 -10.15
CA GLY A 22 -2.86 6.50 -11.14
C GLY A 22 -3.99 6.98 -12.08
N PRO A 23 -4.47 6.11 -12.99
CA PRO A 23 -4.06 4.72 -13.20
C PRO A 23 -2.74 4.59 -13.96
N PHE A 24 -2.05 3.46 -13.77
CA PHE A 24 -0.79 3.16 -14.44
C PHE A 24 -0.99 2.11 -15.53
N THR A 25 -0.44 2.36 -16.72
CA THR A 25 -0.57 1.52 -17.92
C THR A 25 0.43 0.36 -17.97
N GLU A 26 1.51 0.41 -17.20
CA GLU A 26 2.59 -0.57 -17.26
C GLU A 26 2.51 -1.61 -16.13
N SER A 27 2.42 -2.88 -16.50
CA SER A 27 2.35 -4.04 -15.59
C SER A 27 3.44 -5.09 -15.86
N LYS A 28 4.47 -4.75 -16.65
CA LYS A 28 5.57 -5.67 -17.00
C LYS A 28 6.75 -5.63 -16.01
N GLU A 29 6.64 -4.85 -14.95
CA GLU A 29 7.69 -4.74 -13.94
C GLU A 29 7.57 -5.85 -12.90
N LEU A 30 8.73 -6.33 -12.43
CA LEU A 30 8.79 -7.31 -11.34
C LEU A 30 8.59 -6.58 -10.01
N ILE A 31 7.66 -7.07 -9.19
CA ILE A 31 7.46 -6.58 -7.82
C ILE A 31 8.60 -7.10 -6.94
N ALA A 32 9.47 -6.20 -6.48
CA ALA A 32 10.59 -6.55 -5.61
C ALA A 32 10.18 -6.89 -4.16
N GLY A 33 8.99 -6.46 -3.73
CA GLY A 33 8.44 -6.74 -2.42
C GLY A 33 7.19 -5.92 -2.12
N TYR A 34 6.62 -6.12 -0.94
CA TYR A 34 5.51 -5.32 -0.44
C TYR A 34 5.71 -5.00 1.05
N THR A 35 5.07 -3.93 1.51
CA THR A 35 5.04 -3.54 2.92
C THR A 35 3.61 -3.13 3.27
N LEU A 36 3.12 -3.60 4.41
CA LEU A 36 1.80 -3.22 4.93
C LEU A 36 2.01 -2.29 6.12
N ILE A 37 1.31 -1.16 6.09
CA ILE A 37 1.28 -0.19 7.18
C ILE A 37 -0.17 0.07 7.58
N GLN A 38 -0.41 0.23 8.88
CA GLN A 38 -1.69 0.68 9.40
C GLN A 38 -1.58 2.18 9.69
N VAL A 39 -2.38 2.97 9.00
CA VAL A 39 -2.44 4.44 9.12
C VAL A 39 -3.89 4.88 9.26
N LYS A 40 -4.12 6.14 9.68
CA LYS A 40 -5.46 6.69 9.92
C LYS A 40 -6.13 7.17 8.63
N SER A 41 -5.37 7.50 7.60
CA SER A 41 -5.90 7.93 6.31
C SER A 41 -4.95 7.62 5.15
N ARG A 42 -5.46 7.76 3.91
CA ARG A 42 -4.69 7.60 2.67
C ARG A 42 -3.55 8.62 2.59
N GLU A 43 -3.79 9.85 3.02
CA GLU A 43 -2.82 10.94 3.02
C GLU A 43 -1.67 10.63 3.98
N GLU A 44 -1.98 10.11 5.18
CA GLU A 44 -0.94 9.66 6.11
C GLU A 44 -0.11 8.52 5.51
N GLY A 45 -0.75 7.57 4.82
CA GLY A 45 -0.07 6.50 4.09
C GLY A 45 0.89 7.03 3.01
N LEU A 46 0.50 8.07 2.28
CA LEU A 46 1.37 8.74 1.31
C LEU A 46 2.56 9.43 1.98
N GLU A 47 2.35 10.12 3.11
CA GLU A 47 3.43 10.77 3.85
C GLU A 47 4.46 9.77 4.38
N TRP A 48 4.00 8.59 4.81
CA TRP A 48 4.89 7.47 5.14
C TRP A 48 5.67 6.98 3.92
N ALA A 49 4.98 6.78 2.79
CA ALA A 49 5.62 6.29 1.58
C ALA A 49 6.70 7.25 1.05
N LYS A 50 6.52 8.58 1.15
CA LYS A 50 7.52 9.59 0.77
C LYS A 50 8.85 9.47 1.54
N ARG A 51 8.79 8.93 2.75
CA ARG A 51 9.96 8.71 3.61
C ARG A 51 10.69 7.41 3.30
N PHE A 52 10.10 6.53 2.51
CA PHE A 52 10.71 5.25 2.16
C PHE A 52 12.03 5.49 1.39
N PRO A 53 13.13 4.79 1.75
CA PRO A 53 14.40 4.91 1.05
C PRO A 53 14.26 4.50 -0.43
N ALA A 54 15.20 4.91 -1.28
CA ALA A 54 15.18 4.47 -2.67
C ALA A 54 15.26 2.92 -2.73
N PRO A 55 14.27 2.22 -3.30
CA PRO A 55 14.12 0.77 -3.13
C PRO A 55 15.30 -0.03 -3.71
N PHE A 56 16.02 0.54 -4.67
CA PHE A 56 17.19 -0.09 -5.30
C PHE A 56 18.52 0.62 -4.98
N GLY A 57 18.51 1.55 -4.01
CA GLY A 57 19.63 2.41 -3.65
C GLY A 57 19.62 3.76 -4.36
N ASP A 58 20.42 4.70 -3.85
CA ASP A 58 20.43 6.08 -4.31
C ASP A 58 20.83 6.19 -5.79
N GLY A 59 20.14 7.09 -6.52
CA GLY A 59 20.39 7.34 -7.94
C GLY A 59 19.81 6.30 -8.89
N LYS A 60 19.38 5.12 -8.42
CA LYS A 60 18.75 4.10 -9.28
C LYS A 60 17.27 4.37 -9.51
N ASN A 61 16.78 3.93 -10.67
CA ASN A 61 15.36 3.98 -10.98
C ASN A 61 14.60 2.96 -10.12
N GLY A 62 13.41 3.35 -9.66
CA GLY A 62 12.53 2.47 -8.91
C GLY A 62 11.18 3.11 -8.66
N GLU A 63 10.18 2.30 -8.35
CA GLU A 63 8.83 2.77 -8.09
C GLU A 63 8.24 2.09 -6.86
N ILE A 64 7.45 2.85 -6.10
CA ILE A 64 6.63 2.33 -5.00
C ILE A 64 5.19 2.69 -5.31
N GLU A 65 4.34 1.68 -5.45
CA GLU A 65 2.91 1.86 -5.59
C GLU A 65 2.21 1.72 -4.23
N VAL A 66 1.52 2.78 -3.81
CA VAL A 66 0.74 2.83 -2.58
C VAL A 66 -0.70 2.53 -2.91
N ARG A 67 -1.21 1.40 -2.38
CA ARG A 67 -2.58 0.94 -2.58
C ARG A 67 -3.24 0.66 -1.25
N GLN A 68 -4.43 1.23 -1.04
CA GLN A 68 -5.26 0.89 0.11
C GLN A 68 -5.69 -0.58 0.01
N LEU A 69 -5.61 -1.28 1.13
CA LEU A 69 -6.17 -2.62 1.28
C LEU A 69 -7.65 -2.48 1.65
N PHE A 70 -8.49 -3.35 1.11
CA PHE A 70 -9.89 -3.42 1.52
C PHE A 70 -9.98 -3.87 2.98
N GLY A 71 -10.78 -3.17 3.76
CA GLY A 71 -11.20 -3.60 5.08
C GLY A 71 -12.37 -4.58 5.00
N LEU A 72 -12.71 -5.22 6.12
CA LEU A 72 -13.87 -6.12 6.18
C LEU A 72 -15.19 -5.37 5.97
N GLU A 73 -15.22 -4.07 6.25
CA GLU A 73 -16.32 -3.14 6.03
C GLU A 73 -16.63 -2.89 4.55
N ASP A 74 -15.66 -3.09 3.66
CA ASP A 74 -15.84 -2.91 2.21
C ASP A 74 -16.58 -4.09 1.58
N PHE A 75 -16.83 -5.16 2.34
CA PHE A 75 -17.51 -6.37 1.89
C PHE A 75 -18.89 -6.50 2.55
N GLY A 76 -19.88 -6.98 1.77
CA GLY A 76 -21.20 -7.30 2.29
C GLY A 76 -21.20 -8.46 3.31
N PRO A 77 -22.31 -8.66 4.04
CA PRO A 77 -22.41 -9.75 5.01
C PRO A 77 -22.21 -11.10 4.32
N SER A 78 -21.29 -11.91 4.84
CA SER A 78 -21.01 -13.26 4.36
C SER A 78 -20.36 -14.10 5.45
N VAL A 79 -20.48 -15.42 5.33
CA VAL A 79 -19.81 -16.39 6.22
C VAL A 79 -18.30 -16.15 6.28
N ALA A 80 -17.69 -15.76 5.17
CA ALA A 80 -16.27 -15.42 5.12
C ALA A 80 -15.95 -14.19 5.99
N VAL A 81 -16.73 -13.11 5.86
CA VAL A 81 -16.57 -11.88 6.65
C VAL A 81 -16.79 -12.15 8.14
N GLU A 82 -17.79 -12.96 8.49
CA GLU A 82 -18.05 -13.38 9.89
C GLU A 82 -16.86 -14.16 10.47
N ARG A 83 -16.35 -15.15 9.72
CA ARG A 83 -15.17 -15.92 10.12
C ARG A 83 -13.93 -15.04 10.33
N PHE A 84 -13.68 -14.06 9.46
CA PHE A 84 -12.55 -13.15 9.63
C PHE A 84 -12.70 -12.27 10.88
N ARG A 85 -13.91 -11.79 11.19
CA ARG A 85 -14.17 -11.02 12.43
C ARG A 85 -13.94 -11.86 13.69
N GLU A 86 -14.25 -13.15 13.65
CA GLU A 86 -13.96 -14.06 14.77
C GLU A 86 -12.46 -14.28 14.95
N LEU A 87 -11.73 -14.48 13.86
CA LEU A 87 -10.26 -14.60 13.90
C LEU A 87 -9.62 -13.34 14.49
N GLU A 88 -10.07 -12.14 14.09
CA GLU A 88 -9.59 -10.87 14.65
C GLU A 88 -9.79 -10.76 16.16
N LYS A 89 -10.91 -11.25 16.70
CA LYS A 89 -11.16 -11.27 18.15
C LYS A 89 -10.22 -12.20 18.92
N GLN A 90 -9.71 -13.24 18.26
CA GLN A 90 -8.80 -14.23 18.85
C GLN A 90 -7.33 -13.78 18.77
N LEU A 91 -7.00 -12.80 17.94
CA LEU A 91 -5.65 -12.23 17.92
C LEU A 91 -5.37 -11.55 19.27
N PRO A 92 -4.23 -11.87 19.91
CA PRO A 92 -3.87 -11.23 21.17
C PRO A 92 -3.80 -9.72 20.94
N SER A 93 -4.48 -8.95 21.80
CA SER A 93 -4.44 -7.48 21.77
C SER A 93 -2.99 -7.03 21.65
N LYS A 94 -2.64 -6.34 20.57
CA LYS A 94 -1.29 -5.84 20.30
C LYS A 94 -0.81 -5.10 21.55
N ARG A 95 0.18 -5.69 22.26
CA ARG A 95 0.85 -5.00 23.38
C ARG A 95 1.45 -3.71 22.82
N LYS A 96 1.20 -2.62 23.56
CA LYS A 96 1.60 -1.24 23.26
C LYS A 96 3.09 -1.14 22.96
#